data_AF-A0A2H0WZB2-F1
#
_entry.id   AF-A0A2H0WZB2-F1
#
_cell.length_a   1.000
_cell.length_b   1.000
_cell.length_c   1.000
_cell.angle_alpha   90.00
_cell.angle_beta   90.00
_cell.angle_gamma   90.00
#
_symmetry.space_group_name_H-M   'P 1'
#
loop_
_entity.id
_entity.type
_entity.pdbx_description
1 polymer ?
#
loop_
_entity_poly.entity_id
_entity_poly.type
_entity_poly.pdbx_seq_one_letter_code
_entity_poly.pdbx_strand_id
1 'polypeptide(L)' 'MNYPDTSVIMILFILPSLFGFILIGEGVSKIMNYDNRGWVGVLIGAVFVVVIITAYFMLNTRMI' A
#
# COMPACT_ATOMS: atom_id res chain seq x y z
N MET A 1 30.10 6.14 6.21
CA MET A 1 29.02 5.20 6.58
C MET A 1 27.96 5.34 5.51
N ASN A 2 27.97 4.46 4.51
CA ASN A 2 26.97 4.44 3.45
C ASN A 2 25.66 4.05 4.14
N TYR A 3 24.79 5.03 4.41
CA TYR A 3 23.41 4.74 4.76
C TYR A 3 22.92 3.79 3.66
N PRO A 4 22.31 2.62 3.93
CA PRO A 4 21.47 2.01 2.91
C PRO A 4 20.52 3.12 2.46
N ASP A 5 20.76 3.61 1.24
CA ASP A 5 20.45 4.98 0.85
C ASP A 5 18.96 5.22 1.08
N THR A 6 18.58 6.36 1.65
CA THR A 6 17.16 6.76 1.84
C THR A 6 16.29 6.44 0.60
N SER A 7 16.90 6.47 -0.59
CA SER A 7 16.38 5.99 -1.87
C SER A 7 15.83 4.55 -1.85
N VAL A 8 16.56 3.58 -1.30
CA VAL A 8 16.14 2.17 -1.22
C VAL A 8 14.91 2.04 -0.31
N ILE A 9 14.91 2.74 0.82
CA ILE A 9 13.78 2.76 1.75
C ILE A 9 12.55 3.38 1.05
N MET A 10 12.71 4.52 0.37
CA MET A 10 11.63 5.14 -0.39
C MET A 10 11.05 4.21 -1.45
N ILE A 11 11.90 3.53 -2.25
CA ILE A 11 11.44 2.56 -3.27
C ILE A 11 10.68 1.41 -2.62
N LEU A 12 11.17 0.90 -1.49
CA LEU A 12 10.54 -0.19 -0.73
C LEU A 12 9.14 0.17 -0.23
N PHE A 13 8.83 1.47 -0.02
CA PHE A 13 7.49 1.95 0.31
C PHE A 13 6.65 2.36 -0.90
N ILE A 14 7.27 2.85 -1.97
CA ILE A 14 6.56 3.35 -3.16
C ILE A 14 5.94 2.20 -3.95
N LEU A 15 6.64 1.07 -4.06
CA LEU A 15 6.17 -0.12 -4.77
C LEU A 15 4.90 -0.72 -4.14
N PRO A 16 4.88 -1.04 -2.83
CA PRO A 16 3.67 -1.57 -2.19
C PRO A 16 2.54 -0.54 -2.12
N SER A 17 2.82 0.77 -2.09
CA SER A 17 1.76 1.79 -2.12
C SER A 17 1.10 1.91 -3.49
N LEU A 18 1.88 1.90 -4.58
CA LEU A 18 1.33 1.80 -5.93
C LEU A 18 0.55 0.50 -6.13
N PHE A 19 1.09 -0.62 -5.65
CA PHE A 19 0.40 -1.91 -5.71
C PHE A 19 -0.94 -1.91 -4.96
N GLY A 20 -0.97 -1.39 -3.73
CA GLY A 20 -2.19 -1.23 -2.94
C GLY A 20 -3.23 -0.37 -3.65
N PHE A 21 -2.80 0.75 -4.25
CA PHE A 21 -3.69 1.64 -5.01
C PHE A 21 -4.29 0.97 -6.26
N ILE A 22 -3.49 0.20 -7.00
CA ILE A 22 -3.95 -0.57 -8.16
C ILE A 22 -5.00 -1.61 -7.75
N LEU A 23 -4.79 -2.33 -6.64
CA LEU A 23 -5.76 -3.32 -6.14
C LEU A 23 -7.09 -2.69 -5.73
N ILE A 24 -7.04 -1.50 -5.10
CA ILE A 24 -8.26 -0.74 -4.79
C ILE A 24 -8.97 -0.35 -6.09
N GLY A 25 -8.25 0.18 -7.07
CA GLY A 25 -8.80 0.55 -8.38
C GLY A 25 -9.45 -0.63 -9.11
N GLU A 26 -8.77 -1.78 -9.15
CA GLU A 26 -9.33 -3.02 -9.70
C GLU A 26 -10.58 -3.48 -8.94
N GLY A 27 -10.53 -3.43 -7.60
CA GLY A 27 -11.65 -3.82 -6.76
C GLY A 27 -12.87 -2.95 -7.01
N VAL A 28 -12.69 -1.63 -7.08
CA VAL A 28 -13.75 -0.67 -7.40
C VAL A 28 -14.28 -0.92 -8.81
N SER A 29 -13.41 -1.14 -9.81
CA SER A 29 -13.83 -1.44 -11.17
C SER A 29 -14.67 -2.73 -11.26
N LYS A 30 -14.28 -3.77 -10.52
CA LYS A 30 -15.03 -5.03 -10.44
C LYS A 30 -16.38 -4.85 -9.75
N ILE A 31 -16.46 -4.03 -8.70
CA ILE A 31 -17.74 -3.68 -8.05
C ILE A 31 -18.67 -2.93 -9.02
N MET A 32 -18.14 -1.97 -9.77
CA MET A 32 -18.91 -1.21 -10.77
C MET A 32 -19.46 -2.10 -11.90
N ASN A 33 -18.73 -3.16 -12.25
CA ASN A 33 -19.15 -4.14 -13.25
C ASN A 33 -20.05 -5.25 -12.67
N TYR A 34 -20.60 -5.08 -11.45
CA TYR A 34 -21.45 -6.07 -10.76
C TYR A 34 -20.78 -7.44 -10.55
N ASP A 35 -19.46 -7.48 -10.48
CA ASP A 35 -18.74 -8.71 -10.18
C ASP A 35 -18.72 -8.92 -8.65
N ASN A 36 -19.39 -9.98 -8.19
CA ASN A 36 -19.54 -10.31 -6.77
C ASN A 36 -18.20 -10.47 -6.02
N ARG A 37 -17.09 -10.63 -6.74
CA ARG A 37 -15.74 -10.78 -6.17
C ARG A 37 -14.95 -9.48 -6.09
N GLY A 38 -15.47 -8.35 -6.58
CA GLY A 38 -14.76 -7.07 -6.56
C GLY A 38 -14.41 -6.56 -5.16
N TRP A 39 -15.21 -6.97 -4.17
CA TRP A 39 -15.08 -6.59 -2.77
C TRP A 39 -13.78 -7.12 -2.17
N VAL A 40 -13.31 -8.30 -2.62
CA VAL A 40 -12.05 -8.91 -2.18
C VAL A 40 -10.85 -8.07 -2.60
N GLY A 41 -10.87 -7.51 -3.82
CA GLY A 41 -9.81 -6.63 -4.32
C GLY A 41 -9.71 -5.35 -3.49
N VAL A 42 -10.85 -4.75 -3.17
CA VAL A 42 -10.91 -3.56 -2.29
C VAL A 42 -10.41 -3.88 -0.89
N LEU A 43 -10.80 -5.01 -0.31
CA LEU A 43 -10.44 -5.40 1.05
C LEU A 43 -8.93 -5.67 1.17
N ILE A 44 -8.34 -6.38 0.21
CA ILE A 44 -6.89 -6.63 0.17
C ILE A 44 -6.12 -5.32 -0.03
N GLY A 45 -6.59 -4.45 -0.93
CA GLY A 45 -6.00 -3.13 -1.15
C GLY A 45 -6.06 -2.25 0.10
N ALA A 46 -7.17 -2.27 0.84
CA ALA A 46 -7.33 -1.54 2.09
C ALA A 46 -6.36 -2.04 3.18
N VAL A 47 -6.16 -3.36 3.32
CA VAL A 47 -5.16 -3.93 4.24
C VAL A 47 -3.76 -3.43 3.90
N PHE A 48 -3.40 -3.38 2.61
CA PHE A 48 -2.11 -2.85 2.16
C PHE A 48 -1.90 -1.40 2.57
N VAL A 49 -2.93 -0.54 2.39
CA VAL A 49 -2.87 0.87 2.81
C VAL A 49 -2.69 1.00 4.32
N VAL A 50 -3.41 0.21 5.13
CA VAL A 50 -3.28 0.21 6.59
C VAL A 50 -1.86 -0.18 7.03
N VAL A 51 -1.27 -1.18 6.39
CA VAL A 51 0.11 -1.61 6.67
C VAL A 51 1.11 -0.49 6.35
N ILE A 52 0.94 0.21 5.22
CA ILE A 52 1.82 1.33 4.83
C ILE A 52 1.71 2.48 5.82
N ILE A 53 0.48 2.85 6.23
CA ILE A 53 0.26 3.89 7.24
C ILE A 53 0.92 3.52 8.56
N THR A 54 0.77 2.26 9.00
CA THR A 54 1.39 1.76 10.23
C THR A 54 2.92 1.77 10.14
N ALA A 55 3.47 1.38 8.99
CA ALA A 55 4.91 1.41 8.76
C ALA A 55 5.46 2.85 8.74
N TYR A 56 4.75 3.80 8.14
CA TYR A 56 5.11 5.22 8.17
C TYR A 56 5.12 5.75 9.60
N PHE A 57 4.08 5.42 10.39
CA PHE A 57 4.00 5.80 11.80
C PHE A 57 5.17 5.20 12.59
N MET A 58 5.48 3.91 12.42
CA MET A 58 6.59 3.24 13.09
C MET A 58 7.95 3.87 12.75
N LEU A 59 8.18 4.20 11.48
CA LEU A 59 9.42 4.87 11.05
C LEU A 59 9.56 6.25 11.66
N ASN A 60 8.48 7.02 11.69
CA ASN A 60 8.48 8.34 12.31
C ASN A 60 8.73 8.27 13.83
N THR A 61 8.09 7.32 14.52
CA THR A 61 8.28 7.10 15.96
C THR A 61 9.67 6.59 16.31
N ARG A 62 10.36 5.85 15.41
CA ARG A 62 11.69 5.29 15.68
C ARG A 62 12.86 6.17 15.20
N MET A 63 12.61 7.22 14.42
CA MET A 63 13.65 8.12 13.88
C MET A 63 13.55 9.58 14.40
N ILE A 64 12.76 9.84 15.45
CA ILE A 64 12.75 11.09 16.23
C ILE A 64 13.19 10.79 17.66
#